data_AF-A0AAE0K9N5-F1
#
_entry.id   AF-A0AAE0K9N5-F1
#
_cell.length_a   1.000
_cell.length_b   1.000
_cell.length_c   1.000
_cell.angle_alpha   90.00
_cell.angle_beta   90.00
_cell.angle_gamma   90.00
#
_symmetry.space_group_name_H-M   'P 1'
#
loop_
_entity.id
_entity.type
_entity.pdbx_description
1 polymer ?
#
loop_
_entity_poly.entity_id
_entity_poly.type
_entity_poly.pdbx_seq_one_letter_code
_entity_poly.pdbx_strand_id
1 'polypeptide(L)'
;MAQVCTYPGSPDLYGLGLRTGIYLLWFALLLGSFIAKTTVTTLRFILSLFISASFLAWIIQTSNNALRPVDAYIVLLLTYGVYYWLIPVYLWRLVTACNPFWDPTRWPKVPTTTVYRRMELLLVLGLTCFQMWFWSTGINSLPRDGGVGNGCGVVQGGEEWGFFFSKVPLHAGLFVAVNIVFAVFLLVCVTVSLGLELGCWVPPRWMRRNERRFERHLDRLESQGEDEYPWRRGLQTLQALSNLTVTTTLVVAIELTIQWNNLTAVNDTSTVSQMVPLIIGAGLMAHVFYVWFNPRHDREIRRAIDPYYWRRRGSSKSSSEGTSTTGGGGGGGPGGDPWRRPGVAFVRPAYYPPGRVFGTPFSPGGPRGPPPPGGAPRVVTAEGPSSQSSASSAAPAAA
;
A
#
# COMPACT_ATOMS: atom_id res chain seq x y z
N MET A 1 1.90 -51.48 13.64
CA MET A 1 1.35 -50.35 12.84
C MET A 1 1.66 -49.08 13.63
N ALA A 2 2.46 -48.16 13.10
CA ALA A 2 2.73 -46.90 13.78
C ALA A 2 1.42 -46.10 13.85
N GLN A 3 0.97 -45.76 15.06
CA GLN A 3 -0.24 -44.99 15.28
C GLN A 3 0.04 -43.56 14.82
N VAL A 4 -0.58 -43.14 13.71
CA VAL A 4 -0.46 -41.77 13.20
C VAL A 4 -1.25 -40.87 14.15
N CYS A 5 -0.55 -40.11 15.00
CA CYS A 5 -1.18 -39.11 15.85
C CYS A 5 -1.70 -37.97 14.96
N THR A 6 -3.02 -37.84 14.88
CA THR A 6 -3.69 -36.73 14.21
C THR A 6 -3.98 -35.63 15.23
N TYR A 7 -3.77 -34.39 14.82
CA TYR A 7 -3.95 -33.24 15.70
C TYR A 7 -5.17 -32.42 15.24
N PRO A 8 -6.11 -32.11 16.15
CA PRO A 8 -7.21 -31.22 15.81
C PRO A 8 -6.66 -29.81 15.63
N GLY A 9 -6.82 -29.26 14.43
CA GLY A 9 -6.52 -27.85 14.16
C GLY A 9 -7.63 -26.92 14.64
N SER A 10 -7.43 -25.61 14.51
CA SER A 10 -8.43 -24.59 14.87
C SER A 10 -9.27 -24.16 13.66
N PRO A 11 -10.46 -24.75 13.42
CA PRO A 11 -11.28 -24.43 12.25
C PRO A 11 -11.72 -22.96 12.19
N ASP A 12 -11.84 -22.28 13.33
CA ASP A 12 -12.25 -20.87 13.37
C ASP A 12 -11.16 -19.89 12.93
N LEU A 13 -9.89 -20.32 12.94
CA LEU A 13 -8.76 -19.46 12.58
C LEU A 13 -8.30 -19.62 11.14
N TYR A 14 -8.37 -20.84 10.61
CA TYR A 14 -7.90 -21.18 9.27
C TYR A 14 -8.68 -22.37 8.69
N GLY A 15 -9.94 -22.57 9.08
CA GLY A 15 -10.80 -23.58 8.47
C GLY A 15 -10.95 -23.39 6.95
N LEU A 16 -11.39 -24.44 6.27
CA LEU A 16 -11.44 -24.51 4.82
C LEU A 16 -12.17 -23.31 4.19
N GLY A 17 -13.34 -22.93 4.73
CA GLY A 17 -14.12 -21.82 4.19
C GLY A 17 -13.41 -20.47 4.33
N LEU A 18 -12.72 -20.25 5.46
CA LEU A 18 -11.97 -19.03 5.70
C LEU A 18 -10.72 -18.94 4.81
N ARG A 19 -9.95 -20.03 4.67
CA ARG A 19 -8.80 -20.13 3.76
C ARG A 19 -9.21 -19.86 2.31
N THR A 20 -10.15 -20.66 1.80
CA THR A 20 -10.62 -20.56 0.41
C THR A 20 -11.24 -19.19 0.11
N GLY A 21 -12.02 -18.64 1.04
CA GLY A 21 -12.54 -17.27 0.94
C GLY A 21 -11.44 -16.21 0.78
N ILE A 22 -10.41 -16.27 1.62
CA ILE A 22 -9.26 -15.35 1.54
C ILE A 22 -8.46 -15.57 0.25
N TYR A 23 -8.26 -16.82 -0.21
CA TYR A 23 -7.60 -17.10 -1.48
C TYR A 23 -8.36 -16.50 -2.65
N LEU A 24 -9.69 -16.69 -2.68
CA LEU A 24 -10.55 -16.07 -3.69
C LEU A 24 -10.43 -14.54 -3.64
N LEU A 25 -10.38 -13.92 -2.46
CA LEU A 25 -10.16 -12.47 -2.33
C LEU A 25 -8.79 -12.03 -2.87
N TRP A 26 -7.72 -12.79 -2.62
CA TRP A 26 -6.38 -12.50 -3.16
C TRP A 26 -6.38 -12.54 -4.68
N PHE A 27 -6.94 -13.60 -5.28
CA PHE A 27 -7.04 -13.70 -6.73
C PHE A 27 -8.01 -12.66 -7.32
N ALA A 28 -9.13 -12.36 -6.65
CA ALA A 28 -10.06 -11.32 -7.09
C ALA A 28 -9.39 -9.94 -7.11
N LEU A 29 -8.49 -9.66 -6.16
CA LEU A 29 -7.68 -8.44 -6.17
C LEU A 29 -6.69 -8.40 -7.34
N LEU A 30 -6.03 -9.52 -7.62
CA LEU A 30 -5.13 -9.65 -8.77
C LEU A 30 -5.88 -9.38 -10.07
N LEU A 31 -6.99 -10.09 -10.32
CA LEU A 31 -7.81 -9.93 -11.52
C LEU A 31 -8.47 -8.56 -11.59
N GLY A 32 -9.03 -8.08 -10.48
CA GLY A 32 -9.70 -6.79 -10.38
C GLY A 32 -8.76 -5.61 -10.71
N SER A 33 -7.47 -5.74 -10.40
CA SER A 33 -6.47 -4.72 -10.76
C SER A 33 -6.30 -4.53 -12.27
N PHE A 34 -6.65 -5.53 -13.07
CA PHE A 34 -6.63 -5.46 -14.53
C PHE A 34 -7.98 -5.09 -15.11
N ILE A 35 -9.02 -5.75 -14.64
CA ILE A 35 -10.35 -5.74 -15.25
C ILE A 35 -11.23 -4.66 -14.63
N ALA A 36 -11.43 -4.73 -13.31
CA ALA A 36 -12.46 -3.99 -12.58
C ALA A 36 -11.85 -2.98 -11.60
N LYS A 37 -11.13 -1.97 -12.13
CA LYS A 37 -10.40 -0.98 -11.31
C LYS A 37 -11.28 -0.27 -10.27
N THR A 38 -12.56 -0.08 -10.56
CA THR A 38 -13.56 0.55 -9.67
C THR A 38 -13.84 -0.30 -8.42
N THR A 39 -13.82 -1.62 -8.55
CA THR A 39 -14.13 -2.56 -7.46
C THR A 39 -12.93 -2.87 -6.56
N VAL A 40 -11.70 -2.63 -7.04
CA VAL A 40 -10.46 -2.96 -6.30
C VAL A 40 -10.41 -2.31 -4.92
N THR A 41 -10.86 -1.07 -4.78
CA THR A 41 -10.89 -0.39 -3.47
C THR A 41 -11.78 -1.14 -2.48
N THR A 42 -12.96 -1.57 -2.92
CA THR A 42 -13.90 -2.36 -2.11
C THR A 42 -13.30 -3.71 -1.73
N LEU A 43 -12.66 -4.40 -2.69
CA LEU A 43 -11.97 -5.68 -2.44
C LEU A 43 -10.87 -5.52 -1.38
N ARG A 44 -10.05 -4.47 -1.49
CA ARG A 44 -8.97 -4.20 -0.54
C ARG A 44 -9.50 -3.89 0.85
N PHE A 45 -10.56 -3.09 0.94
CA PHE A 45 -11.20 -2.75 2.19
C PHE A 45 -11.74 -4.00 2.90
N ILE A 46 -12.50 -4.84 2.18
CA ILE A 46 -13.06 -6.09 2.72
C ILE A 46 -11.96 -7.04 3.18
N LEU A 47 -10.90 -7.21 2.38
CA LEU A 47 -9.76 -8.03 2.77
C LEU A 47 -9.05 -7.48 4.01
N SER A 48 -8.89 -6.15 4.11
CA SER A 48 -8.29 -5.51 5.28
C SER A 48 -9.11 -5.75 6.55
N LEU A 49 -10.45 -5.76 6.45
CA LEU A 49 -11.33 -6.10 7.56
C LEU A 49 -11.17 -7.55 8.00
N PHE A 50 -11.11 -8.50 7.05
CA PHE A 50 -10.86 -9.90 7.38
C PHE A 50 -9.51 -10.10 8.06
N ILE A 51 -8.44 -9.50 7.52
CA ILE A 51 -7.11 -9.56 8.12
C ILE A 51 -7.13 -8.97 9.54
N SER A 52 -7.80 -7.83 9.74
CA SER A 52 -7.91 -7.19 11.06
C SER A 52 -8.66 -8.08 12.06
N ALA A 53 -9.76 -8.70 11.62
CA ALA A 53 -10.55 -9.61 12.46
C ALA A 53 -9.77 -10.88 12.82
N SER A 54 -9.11 -11.51 11.85
CA SER A 54 -8.25 -12.67 12.07
C SER A 54 -7.06 -12.33 12.96
N PHE A 55 -6.47 -11.14 12.82
CA PHE A 55 -5.39 -10.67 13.69
C PHE A 55 -5.85 -10.50 15.14
N LEU A 56 -7.04 -9.91 15.36
CA LEU A 56 -7.60 -9.79 16.70
C LEU A 56 -7.89 -11.15 17.32
N ALA A 57 -8.50 -12.07 16.55
CA ALA A 57 -8.75 -13.44 17.00
C ALA A 57 -7.44 -14.16 17.36
N TRP A 58 -6.39 -13.95 16.58
CA TRP A 58 -5.06 -14.51 16.84
C TRP A 58 -4.47 -14.00 18.16
N ILE A 59 -4.54 -12.69 18.43
CA ILE A 59 -4.08 -12.11 19.70
C ILE A 59 -4.83 -12.73 20.89
N ILE A 60 -6.16 -12.83 20.80
CA ILE A 60 -6.99 -13.38 21.89
C ILE A 60 -6.65 -14.85 22.15
N GLN A 61 -6.53 -15.67 21.11
CA GLN A 61 -6.20 -17.08 21.29
C GLN A 61 -4.76 -17.29 21.78
N THR A 62 -3.85 -16.40 21.38
CA THR A 62 -2.47 -16.41 21.87
C THR A 62 -2.43 -16.10 23.37
N SER A 63 -3.21 -15.12 23.83
CA SER A 63 -3.28 -14.80 25.26
C SER A 63 -3.88 -15.91 26.11
N ASN A 64 -4.74 -16.76 25.51
CA ASN A 64 -5.34 -17.89 26.20
C ASN A 64 -4.46 -19.16 26.18
N ASN A 65 -3.26 -19.10 25.60
CA ASN A 65 -2.38 -20.26 25.38
C ASN A 65 -3.07 -21.44 24.68
N ALA A 66 -4.09 -21.15 23.86
CA ALA A 66 -4.89 -22.16 23.17
C ALA A 66 -4.31 -22.52 21.79
N LEU A 67 -3.25 -21.81 21.37
CA LEU A 67 -2.69 -21.87 20.03
C LEU A 67 -1.36 -22.61 20.01
N ARG A 68 -1.21 -23.50 19.02
CA ARG A 68 0.08 -24.16 18.75
C ARG A 68 0.94 -23.31 17.80
N PRO A 69 2.26 -23.52 17.78
CA PRO A 69 3.14 -22.78 16.87
C PRO A 69 2.78 -23.00 15.38
N VAL A 70 2.43 -24.21 14.97
CA VAL A 70 1.96 -24.50 13.60
C VAL A 70 0.68 -23.73 13.23
N ASP A 71 -0.29 -23.66 14.14
CA ASP A 71 -1.55 -22.94 13.93
C ASP A 71 -1.30 -21.44 13.78
N ALA A 72 -0.47 -20.89 14.68
CA ALA A 72 -0.04 -19.51 14.64
C ALA A 72 0.71 -19.20 13.34
N TYR A 73 1.57 -20.11 12.87
CA TYR A 73 2.28 -19.96 11.60
C TYR A 73 1.33 -19.94 10.39
N ILE A 74 0.28 -20.77 10.36
CA ILE A 74 -0.72 -20.75 9.28
C ILE A 74 -1.50 -19.43 9.29
N VAL A 75 -1.97 -18.99 10.46
CA VAL A 75 -2.69 -17.71 10.60
C VAL A 75 -1.80 -16.53 10.23
N LEU A 76 -0.52 -16.61 10.58
CA LEU A 76 0.50 -15.65 10.20
C LEU A 76 0.65 -15.57 8.67
N LEU A 77 0.74 -16.71 7.97
CA LEU A 77 0.80 -16.73 6.50
C LEU A 77 -0.49 -16.17 5.87
N LEU A 78 -1.64 -16.43 6.47
CA LEU A 78 -2.94 -16.00 5.97
C LEU A 78 -3.21 -14.51 6.17
N THR A 79 -2.86 -13.97 7.34
CA THR A 79 -3.05 -12.55 7.67
C THR A 79 -1.96 -11.68 7.05
N TYR A 80 -0.71 -12.15 7.06
CA TYR A 80 0.43 -11.42 6.51
C TYR A 80 0.62 -11.63 5.00
N GLY A 81 -0.07 -12.62 4.41
CA GLY A 81 0.04 -13.02 3.02
C GLY A 81 0.05 -11.88 2.01
N VAL A 82 -0.91 -10.96 2.14
CA VAL A 82 -1.08 -9.79 1.25
C VAL A 82 0.13 -8.86 1.29
N TYR A 83 0.81 -8.81 2.43
CA TYR A 83 1.93 -7.91 2.67
C TYR A 83 3.26 -8.50 2.21
N TYR A 84 3.36 -9.80 1.91
CA TYR A 84 4.57 -10.35 1.30
C TYR A 84 4.88 -9.77 -0.09
N TRP A 85 3.87 -9.26 -0.81
CA TRP A 85 4.08 -8.49 -2.04
C TRP A 85 4.92 -7.22 -1.84
N LEU A 86 5.00 -6.70 -0.61
CA LEU A 86 5.85 -5.55 -0.29
C LEU A 86 7.34 -5.91 -0.32
N ILE A 87 7.72 -7.15 -0.06
CA ILE A 87 9.13 -7.58 -0.08
C ILE A 87 9.78 -7.33 -1.44
N PRO A 88 9.30 -7.90 -2.57
CA PRO A 88 9.93 -7.68 -3.86
C PRO A 88 9.88 -6.20 -4.27
N VAL A 89 8.83 -5.48 -3.87
CA VAL A 89 8.71 -4.02 -4.11
C VAL A 89 9.78 -3.23 -3.37
N TYR A 90 9.98 -3.47 -2.07
CA TYR A 90 10.99 -2.77 -1.28
C TYR A 90 12.41 -3.19 -1.65
N LEU A 91 12.62 -4.46 -1.97
CA LEU A 91 13.90 -4.94 -2.50
C LEU A 91 14.21 -4.27 -3.84
N TRP A 92 13.23 -4.17 -4.73
CA TRP A 92 13.37 -3.45 -6.00
C TRP A 92 13.69 -1.97 -5.79
N ARG A 93 13.03 -1.31 -4.83
CA ARG A 93 13.36 0.07 -4.45
C ARG A 93 14.78 0.19 -3.92
N LEU A 94 15.25 -0.77 -3.14
CA LEU A 94 16.62 -0.78 -2.63
C LEU A 94 17.65 -0.93 -3.76
N VAL A 95 17.43 -1.87 -4.69
CA VAL A 95 18.28 -2.10 -5.87
C VAL A 95 18.29 -0.89 -6.81
N THR A 96 17.15 -0.22 -6.99
CA THR A 96 17.04 0.96 -7.86
C THR A 96 17.38 2.28 -7.16
N ALA A 97 17.95 2.22 -5.94
CA ALA A 97 18.30 3.39 -5.12
C ALA A 97 17.13 4.38 -4.96
N CYS A 98 15.92 3.85 -4.74
CA CYS A 98 14.65 4.56 -4.68
C CYS A 98 14.43 5.56 -5.82
N ASN A 99 14.87 5.22 -7.04
CA ASN A 99 14.61 6.05 -8.20
C ASN A 99 13.10 6.05 -8.51
N PRO A 100 12.43 7.22 -8.49
CA PRO A 100 10.99 7.32 -8.67
C PRO A 100 10.51 6.81 -10.04
N PHE A 101 11.38 6.77 -11.04
CA PHE A 101 11.03 6.29 -12.38
C PHE A 101 10.72 4.79 -12.42
N TRP A 102 11.44 4.00 -11.62
CA TRP A 102 11.34 2.54 -11.60
C TRP A 102 10.42 2.01 -10.51
N ASP A 103 9.75 2.88 -9.75
CA ASP A 103 8.93 2.47 -8.61
C ASP A 103 7.53 2.00 -9.07
N PRO A 104 7.20 0.70 -8.96
CA PRO A 104 5.90 0.19 -9.41
C PRO A 104 4.74 0.73 -8.56
N THR A 105 5.00 1.10 -7.29
CA THR A 105 3.95 1.59 -6.38
C THR A 105 3.53 3.04 -6.62
N ARG A 106 4.34 3.83 -7.34
CA ARG A 106 4.01 5.22 -7.68
C ARG A 106 2.93 5.34 -8.75
N TRP A 107 2.61 4.23 -9.41
CA TRP A 107 1.63 4.18 -10.48
C TRP A 107 0.39 3.36 -10.09
N PRO A 108 -0.25 3.61 -8.93
CA PRO A 108 -1.40 2.84 -8.54
C PRO A 108 -2.52 3.11 -9.55
N LYS A 109 -3.11 2.03 -10.07
CA LYS A 109 -4.25 2.13 -11.00
C LYS A 109 -5.49 2.74 -10.34
N VAL A 110 -5.52 2.79 -9.01
CA VAL A 110 -6.66 3.24 -8.21
C VAL A 110 -6.14 4.10 -7.04
N PRO A 111 -6.58 5.37 -6.94
CA PRO A 111 -6.19 6.23 -5.82
C PRO A 111 -6.82 5.72 -4.51
N THR A 112 -6.02 5.71 -3.44
CA THR A 112 -6.48 5.38 -2.09
C THR A 112 -6.63 6.65 -1.27
N THR A 113 -7.60 6.68 -0.35
CA THR A 113 -7.72 7.81 0.59
C THR A 113 -6.57 7.81 1.59
N THR A 114 -6.16 9.00 2.04
CA THR A 114 -5.07 9.15 3.02
C THR A 114 -5.37 8.42 4.32
N VAL A 115 -6.63 8.43 4.77
CA VAL A 115 -7.06 7.74 6.00
C VAL A 115 -6.90 6.24 5.86
N TYR A 116 -7.39 5.66 4.75
CA TYR A 116 -7.25 4.23 4.48
C TYR A 116 -5.78 3.81 4.49
N ARG A 117 -4.91 4.53 3.78
CA ARG A 117 -3.47 4.24 3.73
C ARG A 117 -2.82 4.29 5.12
N ARG A 118 -3.21 5.24 5.98
CA ARG A 118 -2.68 5.32 7.36
C ARG A 118 -3.15 4.14 8.20
N MET A 119 -4.43 3.78 8.13
CA MET A 119 -4.97 2.63 8.87
C MET A 119 -4.34 1.32 8.40
N GLU A 120 -4.14 1.15 7.10
CA GLU A 120 -3.45 -0.01 6.52
C GLU A 120 -1.99 -0.08 6.99
N LEU A 121 -1.25 1.03 6.99
CA LEU A 121 0.11 1.06 7.53
C LEU A 121 0.17 0.72 9.03
N LEU A 122 -0.81 1.15 9.83
CA LEU A 122 -0.91 0.79 11.24
C LEU A 122 -1.22 -0.71 11.43
N LEU A 123 -2.09 -1.28 10.60
CA LEU A 123 -2.37 -2.72 10.61
C LEU A 123 -1.12 -3.53 10.27
N VAL A 124 -0.38 -3.14 9.22
CA VAL A 124 0.88 -3.79 8.84
C VAL A 124 1.94 -3.64 9.94
N LEU A 125 2.00 -2.48 10.59
CA LEU A 125 2.89 -2.25 11.72
C LEU A 125 2.58 -3.21 12.89
N GLY A 126 1.30 -3.34 13.26
CA GLY A 126 0.87 -4.28 14.29
C GLY A 126 1.22 -5.73 13.94
N LEU A 127 0.91 -6.14 12.71
CA LEU A 127 1.23 -7.48 12.21
C LEU A 127 2.74 -7.76 12.16
N THR A 128 3.57 -6.80 11.75
CA THR A 128 5.03 -6.95 11.72
C THR A 128 5.65 -7.06 13.12
N CYS A 129 5.15 -6.28 14.08
CA CYS A 129 5.55 -6.43 15.47
C CYS A 129 5.21 -7.82 16.01
N PHE A 130 4.01 -8.32 15.70
CA PHE A 130 3.57 -9.64 16.15
C PHE A 130 4.31 -10.78 15.44
N GLN A 131 4.58 -10.63 14.14
CA GLN A 131 5.47 -11.50 13.35
C GLN A 131 6.84 -11.63 14.04
N MET A 132 7.43 -10.49 14.40
CA MET A 132 8.74 -10.44 15.07
C MET A 132 8.69 -11.13 16.43
N TRP A 133 7.65 -10.90 17.22
CA TRP A 133 7.43 -11.59 18.48
C TRP A 133 7.31 -13.11 18.29
N PHE A 134 6.53 -13.57 17.31
CA PHE A 134 6.33 -14.99 17.02
C PHE A 134 7.66 -15.71 16.73
N TRP A 135 8.49 -15.15 15.83
CA TRP A 135 9.75 -15.79 15.47
C TRP A 135 10.84 -15.66 16.55
N SER A 136 10.83 -14.60 17.34
CA SER A 136 11.84 -14.40 18.39
C SER A 136 11.55 -15.22 19.65
N THR A 137 10.29 -15.29 20.07
CA THR A 137 9.91 -15.87 21.36
C THR A 137 8.69 -16.78 21.26
N GLY A 138 7.67 -16.41 20.49
CA GLY A 138 6.40 -17.14 20.42
C GLY A 138 6.57 -18.61 20.02
N ILE A 139 7.50 -18.91 19.10
CA ILE A 139 7.76 -20.27 18.65
C ILE A 139 8.21 -21.20 19.79
N ASN A 140 8.91 -20.67 20.80
CA ASN A 140 9.40 -21.45 21.95
C ASN A 140 8.46 -21.38 23.16
N SER A 141 7.63 -20.34 23.24
CA SER A 141 6.74 -20.10 24.38
C SER A 141 5.36 -20.75 24.25
N LEU A 142 4.90 -21.05 23.03
CA LEU A 142 3.59 -21.66 22.81
C LEU A 142 3.57 -23.15 23.22
N PRO A 143 2.48 -23.64 23.84
CA PRO A 143 2.37 -25.05 24.23
C PRO A 143 2.47 -25.97 23.01
N ARG A 144 3.35 -26.96 23.08
CA ARG A 144 3.52 -28.00 22.03
C ARG A 144 2.52 -29.14 22.20
N ASP A 145 2.24 -29.47 23.44
CA ASP A 145 1.22 -30.44 23.81
C ASP A 145 -0.06 -29.64 23.97
N GLY A 146 -0.98 -29.73 23.00
CA GLY A 146 -2.20 -28.91 22.92
C GLY A 146 -3.21 -29.13 24.05
N GLY A 147 -2.79 -29.30 25.30
CA GLY A 147 -3.62 -29.48 26.48
C GLY A 147 -4.37 -30.81 26.57
N VAL A 148 -4.32 -31.65 25.53
CA VAL A 148 -5.12 -32.88 25.45
C VAL A 148 -4.24 -34.08 25.82
N GLY A 149 -4.42 -34.60 27.04
CA GLY A 149 -3.80 -35.81 27.57
C GLY A 149 -4.30 -37.13 26.95
N ASN A 150 -4.57 -37.14 25.65
CA ASN A 150 -4.90 -38.37 24.94
C ASN A 150 -3.58 -39.10 24.69
N GLY A 151 -3.47 -40.36 25.12
CA GLY A 151 -2.27 -41.20 25.19
C GLY A 151 -1.40 -41.41 23.93
N CYS A 152 -1.47 -40.54 22.92
CA CYS A 152 -0.27 -40.16 22.16
C CYS A 152 0.68 -39.49 23.15
N GLY A 153 1.46 -40.31 23.87
CA GLY A 153 2.47 -39.83 24.79
C GLY A 153 3.33 -38.76 24.12
N VAL A 154 3.76 -37.78 24.92
CA VAL A 154 4.72 -36.72 24.57
C VAL A 154 5.66 -37.23 23.49
N VAL A 155 5.35 -36.95 22.22
CA VAL A 155 6.31 -37.21 21.15
C VAL A 155 7.32 -36.10 21.36
N GLN A 156 8.33 -36.41 22.19
CA GLN A 156 9.59 -35.70 22.27
C GLN A 156 10.05 -35.46 20.83
N GLY A 157 9.80 -34.27 20.30
CA GLY A 157 10.16 -33.92 18.93
C GLY A 157 9.17 -34.35 17.84
N GLY A 158 7.86 -34.20 18.06
CA GLY A 158 6.93 -34.08 16.94
C GLY A 158 7.30 -32.84 16.13
N GLU A 159 8.19 -32.99 15.16
CA GLU A 159 8.69 -31.88 14.36
C GLU A 159 7.50 -31.23 13.65
N GLU A 160 7.18 -29.99 14.04
CA GLU A 160 6.23 -29.17 13.31
C GLU A 160 6.93 -28.65 12.06
N TRP A 161 6.25 -28.76 10.92
CA TRP A 161 6.83 -28.46 9.61
C TRP A 161 6.29 -27.15 9.06
N GLY A 162 7.19 -26.32 8.54
CA GLY A 162 6.85 -25.11 7.80
C GLY A 162 7.30 -25.20 6.36
N PHE A 163 6.80 -24.26 5.55
CA PHE A 163 7.13 -24.17 4.14
C PHE A 163 8.29 -23.21 3.89
N PHE A 164 9.35 -23.74 3.26
CA PHE A 164 10.45 -22.97 2.70
C PHE A 164 10.89 -23.57 1.35
N PHE A 165 9.93 -23.67 0.41
CA PHE A 165 10.07 -24.43 -0.86
C PHE A 165 10.43 -25.92 -0.72
N SER A 166 10.48 -26.37 0.52
CA SER A 166 10.76 -27.71 0.98
C SER A 166 10.17 -27.83 2.38
N LYS A 167 10.05 -29.07 2.85
CA LYS A 167 9.58 -29.39 4.19
C LYS A 167 10.71 -29.11 5.17
N VAL A 168 10.58 -28.05 5.98
CA VAL A 168 11.62 -27.59 6.92
C VAL A 168 11.04 -27.55 8.33
N PRO A 169 11.75 -28.01 9.37
CA PRO A 169 11.21 -27.97 10.72
C PRO A 169 11.11 -26.51 11.18
N LEU A 170 10.00 -26.15 11.82
CA LEU A 170 9.68 -24.77 12.24
C LEU A 170 10.78 -24.18 13.15
N HIS A 171 11.41 -25.04 13.96
CA HIS A 171 12.47 -24.68 14.89
C HIS A 171 13.87 -24.64 14.26
N ALA A 172 14.02 -24.89 12.96
CA ALA A 172 15.33 -24.78 12.31
C ALA A 172 15.87 -23.36 12.47
N GLY A 173 17.05 -23.23 13.09
CA GLY A 173 17.64 -21.92 13.40
C GLY A 173 17.81 -21.03 12.16
N LEU A 174 18.19 -21.61 11.01
CA LEU A 174 18.28 -20.88 9.75
C LEU A 174 16.92 -20.36 9.28
N PHE A 175 15.87 -21.17 9.37
CA PHE A 175 14.52 -20.78 8.96
C PHE A 175 13.97 -19.65 9.84
N VAL A 176 14.16 -19.76 11.15
CA VAL A 176 13.82 -18.70 12.11
C VAL A 176 14.60 -17.41 11.81
N ALA A 177 15.92 -17.51 11.62
CA ALA A 177 16.78 -16.36 11.34
C ALA A 177 16.36 -15.63 10.05
N VAL A 178 16.07 -16.35 8.97
CA VAL A 178 15.62 -15.76 7.70
C VAL A 178 14.31 -14.99 7.89
N ASN A 179 13.33 -15.57 8.61
CA ASN A 179 12.06 -14.90 8.87
C ASN A 179 12.22 -13.66 9.77
N ILE A 180 13.12 -13.70 10.77
CA ILE A 180 13.45 -12.52 11.59
C ILE A 180 14.04 -11.41 10.73
N VAL A 181 14.99 -11.73 9.84
CA VAL A 181 15.60 -10.74 8.94
C VAL A 181 14.54 -10.09 8.06
N PHE A 182 13.62 -10.86 7.47
CA PHE A 182 12.51 -10.31 6.70
C PHE A 182 11.56 -9.46 7.55
N ALA A 183 11.23 -9.89 8.76
CA ALA A 183 10.37 -9.14 9.67
C ALA A 183 10.99 -7.79 10.07
N VAL A 184 12.30 -7.77 10.42
CA VAL A 184 13.04 -6.55 10.75
C VAL A 184 13.09 -5.61 9.55
N PHE A 185 13.41 -6.13 8.36
CA PHE A 185 13.45 -5.35 7.13
C PHE A 185 12.10 -4.67 6.85
N LEU A 186 11.01 -5.43 6.90
CA LEU A 186 9.67 -4.88 6.69
C LEU A 186 9.25 -3.90 7.78
N LEU A 187 9.58 -4.17 9.06
CA LEU A 187 9.32 -3.25 10.16
C LEU A 187 10.00 -1.89 9.92
N VAL A 188 11.27 -1.88 9.53
CA VAL A 188 12.00 -0.65 9.19
C VAL A 188 11.33 0.07 8.00
N CYS A 189 11.01 -0.64 6.92
CA CYS A 189 10.36 -0.03 5.75
C CYS A 189 9.00 0.59 6.09
N VAL A 190 8.19 -0.10 6.89
CA VAL A 190 6.83 0.35 7.28
C VAL A 190 6.91 1.52 8.25
N THR A 191 7.80 1.49 9.24
CA THR A 191 7.99 2.60 10.19
C THR A 191 8.49 3.87 9.48
N VAL A 192 9.45 3.74 8.55
CA VAL A 192 9.91 4.86 7.71
C VAL A 192 8.75 5.43 6.91
N SER A 193 7.97 4.57 6.25
CA SER A 193 6.84 5.00 5.43
C SER A 193 5.77 5.71 6.26
N LEU A 194 5.44 5.18 7.44
CA LEU A 194 4.50 5.80 8.35
C LEU A 194 4.99 7.15 8.89
N GLY A 195 6.27 7.25 9.27
CA GLY A 195 6.89 8.50 9.74
C GLY A 195 6.88 9.61 8.68
N LEU A 196 7.11 9.26 7.41
CA LEU A 196 7.00 10.19 6.27
C LEU A 196 5.54 10.63 6.03
N GLU A 197 4.58 9.71 6.13
CA GLU A 197 3.14 9.99 5.89
C GLU A 197 2.46 10.78 7.02
N LEU A 198 2.96 10.65 8.25
CA LEU A 198 2.56 11.47 9.39
C LEU A 198 3.27 12.82 9.42
N GLY A 199 4.27 13.03 8.55
CA GLY A 199 5.07 14.26 8.52
C GLY A 199 6.04 14.39 9.69
N CYS A 200 6.24 13.31 10.46
CA CYS A 200 7.23 13.27 11.54
C CYS A 200 8.65 13.34 10.97
N TRP A 201 8.87 12.75 9.80
CA TRP A 201 10.19 12.68 9.16
C TRP A 201 10.22 13.48 7.87
N VAL A 202 11.32 14.21 7.68
CA VAL A 202 11.54 14.99 6.45
C VAL A 202 12.26 14.11 5.44
N PRO A 203 11.76 13.98 4.20
CA PRO A 203 12.42 13.15 3.20
C PRO A 203 13.85 13.66 2.94
N PRO A 204 14.81 12.75 2.75
CA PRO A 204 16.18 13.11 2.42
C PRO A 204 16.27 14.07 1.23
N ARG A 205 17.27 14.96 1.22
CA ARG A 205 17.44 15.96 0.15
C ARG A 205 17.55 15.32 -1.24
N TRP A 206 18.23 14.18 -1.35
CA TRP A 206 18.39 13.44 -2.60
C TRP A 206 17.06 12.91 -3.15
N MET A 207 16.20 12.40 -2.28
CA MET A 207 14.86 11.91 -2.64
C MET A 207 13.99 13.05 -3.18
N ARG A 208 13.98 14.20 -2.47
CA ARG A 208 13.29 15.41 -2.94
C ARG A 208 13.81 15.92 -4.28
N ARG A 209 15.12 15.82 -4.52
CA ARG A 209 15.73 16.24 -5.80
C ARG A 209 15.32 15.32 -6.95
N ASN A 210 15.28 14.01 -6.72
CA ASN A 210 14.86 13.03 -7.72
C ASN A 210 13.37 13.15 -8.03
N GLU A 211 12.54 13.38 -7.01
CA GLU A 211 11.11 13.60 -7.17
C GLU A 211 10.79 14.81 -8.04
N ARG A 212 11.43 15.96 -7.79
CA ARG A 212 11.27 17.16 -8.63
C ARG A 212 11.75 16.95 -10.07
N ARG A 213 12.80 16.14 -10.28
CA ARG A 213 13.28 15.81 -11.64
C ARG A 213 12.26 14.97 -12.38
N PHE A 214 11.66 14.02 -11.68
CA PHE A 214 10.63 13.13 -12.20
C PHE A 214 9.34 13.86 -12.53
N GLU A 215 8.84 14.72 -11.63
CA GLU A 215 7.65 15.56 -11.89
C GLU A 215 7.82 16.40 -13.17
N ARG A 216 8.96 17.08 -13.34
CA ARG A 216 9.24 17.85 -14.56
C ARG A 216 9.27 16.98 -15.82
N HIS A 217 9.69 15.73 -15.69
CA HIS A 217 9.72 14.81 -16.82
C HIS A 217 8.29 14.38 -17.17
N LEU A 218 7.47 14.07 -16.15
CA LEU A 218 6.06 13.75 -16.34
C LEU A 218 5.26 14.91 -16.92
N ASP A 219 5.48 16.14 -16.46
CA ASP A 219 4.78 17.32 -17.00
C ASP A 219 5.09 17.52 -18.51
N ARG A 220 6.33 17.27 -18.93
CA ARG A 220 6.73 17.34 -20.35
C ARG A 220 6.06 16.24 -21.16
N LEU A 221 6.04 15.04 -20.60
CA LEU A 221 5.45 13.86 -21.18
C LEU A 221 3.92 14.02 -21.34
N GLU A 222 3.23 14.49 -20.31
CA GLU A 222 1.80 14.83 -20.36
C GLU A 222 1.52 15.92 -21.40
N SER A 223 2.40 16.93 -21.52
CA SER A 223 2.24 17.98 -22.53
C SER A 223 2.37 17.50 -23.98
N GLN A 224 3.03 16.36 -24.20
CA GLN A 224 3.20 15.77 -25.53
C GLN A 224 1.99 14.94 -25.98
N GLY A 225 1.00 14.71 -25.10
CA GLY A 225 -0.20 13.94 -25.46
C GLY A 225 0.08 12.47 -25.80
N GLU A 226 1.22 11.93 -25.39
CA GLU A 226 1.51 10.51 -25.58
C GLU A 226 0.80 9.68 -24.50
N ASP A 227 -0.35 9.14 -24.88
CA ASP A 227 -1.36 8.60 -23.96
C ASP A 227 -0.93 7.36 -23.14
N GLU A 228 0.19 6.69 -23.41
CA GLU A 228 0.67 5.61 -22.53
C GLU A 228 2.11 5.16 -22.82
N TYR A 229 3.04 5.45 -21.90
CA TYR A 229 4.43 5.00 -22.05
C TYR A 229 4.56 3.46 -21.96
N PRO A 230 5.31 2.82 -22.88
CA PRO A 230 5.47 1.37 -22.89
C PRO A 230 6.14 0.82 -21.62
N TRP A 231 7.07 1.57 -21.03
CA TRP A 231 7.74 1.18 -19.79
C TRP A 231 6.78 1.09 -18.59
N ARG A 232 5.75 1.94 -18.55
CA ARG A 232 4.73 1.94 -17.48
C ARG A 232 3.90 0.66 -17.55
N ARG A 233 3.51 0.24 -18.76
CA ARG A 233 2.83 -1.04 -18.98
C ARG A 233 3.72 -2.21 -18.56
N GLY A 234 5.01 -2.16 -18.92
CA GLY A 234 6.01 -3.16 -18.52
C GLY A 234 6.12 -3.34 -17.00
N LEU A 235 6.27 -2.25 -16.24
CA LEU A 235 6.34 -2.30 -14.76
C LEU A 235 5.04 -2.81 -14.14
N GLN A 236 3.89 -2.44 -14.68
CA GLN A 236 2.59 -2.94 -14.19
C GLN A 236 2.44 -4.44 -14.43
N THR A 237 2.85 -4.94 -15.60
CA THR A 237 2.86 -6.37 -15.91
C THR A 237 3.81 -7.13 -14.99
N LEU A 238 5.03 -6.61 -14.79
CA LEU A 238 6.02 -7.22 -13.90
C LEU A 238 5.52 -7.27 -12.45
N GLN A 239 4.92 -6.18 -11.95
CA GLN A 239 4.34 -6.15 -10.61
C GLN A 239 3.22 -7.18 -10.47
N ALA A 240 2.36 -7.32 -11.47
CA ALA A 240 1.29 -8.29 -11.42
C ALA A 240 1.78 -9.73 -11.48
N LEU A 241 2.80 -10.02 -12.30
CA LEU A 241 3.45 -11.34 -12.33
C LEU A 241 4.11 -11.66 -10.99
N SER A 242 4.79 -10.69 -10.38
CA SER A 242 5.33 -10.82 -9.03
C SER A 242 4.25 -11.12 -8.01
N ASN A 243 3.14 -10.36 -8.01
CA ASN A 243 2.06 -10.56 -7.06
C ASN A 243 1.38 -11.93 -7.27
N LEU A 244 1.15 -12.33 -8.52
CA LEU A 244 0.62 -13.66 -8.87
C LEU A 244 1.52 -14.77 -8.32
N THR A 245 2.82 -14.67 -8.58
CA THR A 245 3.82 -15.66 -8.12
C THR A 245 3.78 -15.78 -6.61
N VAL A 246 3.87 -14.67 -5.88
CA VAL A 246 3.86 -14.67 -4.42
C VAL A 246 2.54 -15.23 -3.86
N THR A 247 1.40 -14.87 -4.43
CA THR A 247 0.10 -15.40 -3.98
C THR A 247 -0.02 -16.89 -4.19
N THR A 248 0.37 -17.39 -5.37
CA THR A 248 0.36 -18.83 -5.63
C THR A 248 1.32 -19.56 -4.67
N THR A 249 2.52 -19.02 -4.44
CA THR A 249 3.45 -19.59 -3.46
C THR A 249 2.87 -19.61 -2.05
N LEU A 250 2.14 -18.57 -1.63
CA LEU A 250 1.51 -18.53 -0.30
C LEU A 250 0.38 -19.54 -0.14
N VAL A 251 -0.47 -19.70 -1.16
CA VAL A 251 -1.52 -20.74 -1.14
C VAL A 251 -0.88 -22.12 -1.01
N VAL A 252 0.14 -22.40 -1.83
CA VAL A 252 0.89 -23.66 -1.76
C VAL A 252 1.56 -23.83 -0.39
N ALA A 253 2.15 -22.78 0.15
CA ALA A 253 2.79 -22.81 1.46
C ALA A 253 1.81 -23.18 2.58
N ILE A 254 0.61 -22.59 2.58
CA ILE A 254 -0.41 -22.86 3.59
C ILE A 254 -0.92 -24.30 3.46
N GLU A 255 -1.31 -24.72 2.25
CA GLU A 255 -1.87 -26.07 2.03
C GLU A 255 -0.84 -27.17 2.32
N LEU A 256 0.42 -27.00 1.90
CA LEU A 256 1.48 -27.95 2.22
C LEU A 256 1.80 -27.99 3.71
N THR A 257 1.79 -26.84 4.41
CA THR A 257 1.97 -26.81 5.86
C THR A 257 0.87 -27.62 6.56
N ILE A 258 -0.38 -27.50 6.14
CA ILE A 258 -1.51 -28.26 6.69
C ILE A 258 -1.35 -29.76 6.42
N GLN A 259 -1.00 -30.12 5.18
CA GLN A 259 -0.78 -31.52 4.79
C GLN A 259 0.39 -32.16 5.52
N TRP A 260 1.53 -31.48 5.64
CA TRP A 260 2.74 -32.02 6.29
C TRP A 260 2.58 -32.23 7.79
N ASN A 261 1.67 -31.50 8.43
CA ASN A 261 1.38 -31.62 9.86
C ASN A 261 0.12 -32.45 10.15
N ASN A 262 -0.54 -33.03 9.13
CA ASN A 262 -1.74 -33.87 9.26
C ASN A 262 -2.84 -33.26 10.16
N LEU A 263 -3.10 -31.95 9.98
CA LEU A 263 -4.11 -31.26 10.78
C LEU A 263 -5.51 -31.74 10.39
N THR A 264 -6.27 -32.25 11.35
CA THR A 264 -7.65 -32.72 11.18
C THR A 264 -8.65 -31.66 11.65
N ALA A 265 -9.94 -31.84 11.32
CA ALA A 265 -11.04 -30.92 11.62
C ALA A 265 -10.96 -29.52 10.97
N VAL A 266 -9.95 -29.26 10.12
CA VAL A 266 -9.76 -27.98 9.42
C VAL A 266 -10.28 -27.98 7.98
N ASN A 267 -10.72 -29.14 7.50
CA ASN A 267 -11.25 -29.33 6.15
C ASN A 267 -12.79 -29.32 6.10
N ASP A 268 -13.46 -29.20 7.24
CA ASP A 268 -14.91 -29.17 7.32
C ASP A 268 -15.43 -27.73 7.36
N THR A 269 -16.44 -27.42 6.55
CA THR A 269 -17.10 -26.10 6.49
C THR A 269 -18.40 -26.09 7.28
N SER A 270 -18.35 -26.45 8.55
CA SER A 270 -19.56 -26.59 9.40
C SER A 270 -19.94 -25.32 10.15
N THR A 271 -19.06 -24.33 10.27
CA THR A 271 -19.29 -23.12 11.07
C THR A 271 -19.64 -21.90 10.22
N VAL A 272 -20.52 -21.05 10.76
CA VAL A 272 -20.91 -19.76 10.12
C VAL A 272 -19.70 -18.85 9.92
N SER A 273 -18.74 -18.87 10.87
CA SER A 273 -17.47 -18.12 10.80
C SER A 273 -16.66 -18.42 9.53
N GLN A 274 -16.74 -19.66 9.02
CA GLN A 274 -16.07 -20.07 7.79
C GLN A 274 -16.88 -19.77 6.52
N MET A 275 -18.21 -19.80 6.60
CA MET A 275 -19.08 -19.54 5.45
C MET A 275 -19.05 -18.06 5.03
N VAL A 276 -18.92 -17.14 5.98
CA VAL A 276 -18.94 -15.69 5.69
C VAL A 276 -17.78 -15.28 4.76
N PRO A 277 -16.50 -15.57 5.05
CA PRO A 277 -15.40 -15.27 4.12
C PRO A 277 -15.54 -16.00 2.79
N LEU A 278 -16.02 -17.25 2.79
CA LEU A 278 -16.21 -18.04 1.58
C LEU A 278 -17.22 -17.39 0.62
N ILE A 279 -18.41 -17.06 1.12
CA ILE A 279 -19.49 -16.46 0.31
C ILE A 279 -19.06 -15.07 -0.18
N ILE A 280 -18.44 -14.26 0.69
CA ILE A 280 -17.98 -12.92 0.30
C ILE A 280 -16.86 -13.02 -0.75
N GLY A 281 -15.89 -13.91 -0.56
CA GLY A 281 -14.81 -14.14 -1.52
C GLY A 281 -15.33 -14.63 -2.88
N ALA A 282 -16.24 -15.61 -2.89
CA ALA A 282 -16.85 -16.14 -4.10
C ALA A 282 -17.71 -15.09 -4.82
N GLY A 283 -18.56 -14.35 -4.09
CA GLY A 283 -19.42 -13.31 -4.66
C GLY A 283 -18.61 -12.16 -5.28
N LEU A 284 -17.54 -11.74 -4.62
CA LEU A 284 -16.65 -10.70 -5.13
C LEU A 284 -15.84 -11.17 -6.35
N MET A 285 -15.37 -12.42 -6.35
CA MET A 285 -14.74 -13.01 -7.53
C MET A 285 -15.73 -13.06 -8.70
N ALA A 286 -16.95 -13.53 -8.46
CA ALA A 286 -18.01 -13.56 -9.48
C ALA A 286 -18.33 -12.16 -10.00
N HIS A 287 -18.35 -11.14 -9.12
CA HIS A 287 -18.53 -9.75 -9.52
C HIS A 287 -17.41 -9.26 -10.46
N VAL A 288 -16.14 -9.62 -10.19
CA VAL A 288 -15.02 -9.29 -11.08
C VAL A 288 -15.20 -9.93 -12.46
N PHE A 289 -15.63 -11.20 -12.52
CA PHE A 289 -15.96 -11.86 -13.79
C PHE A 289 -17.17 -11.24 -14.48
N TYR A 290 -18.21 -10.87 -13.74
CA TYR A 290 -19.38 -10.20 -14.29
C TYR A 290 -19.00 -8.88 -14.98
N VAL A 291 -18.17 -8.06 -14.33
CA VAL A 291 -17.65 -6.81 -14.91
C VAL A 291 -16.79 -7.08 -16.15
N TRP A 292 -16.00 -8.17 -16.14
CA TRP A 292 -15.22 -8.59 -17.30
C TRP A 292 -16.09 -8.85 -18.53
N PHE A 293 -17.16 -9.63 -18.36
CA PHE A 293 -18.09 -9.97 -19.44
C PHE A 293 -19.00 -8.81 -19.85
N ASN A 294 -19.28 -7.87 -18.94
CA ASN A 294 -20.18 -6.73 -19.18
C ASN A 294 -19.48 -5.37 -19.07
N PRO A 295 -18.50 -5.05 -19.95
CA PRO A 295 -17.70 -3.83 -19.85
C PRO A 295 -18.50 -2.55 -20.04
N ARG A 296 -19.71 -2.62 -20.62
CA ARG A 296 -20.61 -1.46 -20.75
C ARG A 296 -21.03 -0.92 -19.38
N HIS A 297 -21.25 -1.80 -18.41
CA HIS A 297 -21.70 -1.45 -17.07
C HIS A 297 -20.62 -0.67 -16.29
N ASP A 298 -19.35 -1.10 -16.36
CA ASP A 298 -18.24 -0.37 -15.69
C ASP A 298 -18.03 1.03 -16.28
N ARG A 299 -18.25 1.21 -17.58
CA ARG A 299 -18.17 2.55 -18.21
C ARG A 299 -19.25 3.49 -17.67
N GLU A 300 -20.46 2.98 -17.44
CA GLU A 300 -21.56 3.77 -16.87
C GLU A 300 -21.28 4.17 -15.42
N ILE A 301 -20.83 3.23 -14.59
CA ILE A 301 -20.44 3.49 -13.20
C ILE A 301 -19.30 4.53 -13.16
N ARG A 302 -18.27 4.38 -13.98
CA ARG A 302 -17.16 5.36 -14.06
C ARG A 302 -17.66 6.75 -14.44
N ARG A 303 -18.56 6.86 -15.41
CA ARG A 303 -19.15 8.14 -15.82
C ARG A 303 -19.96 8.79 -14.70
N ALA A 304 -20.67 7.99 -13.89
CA ALA A 304 -21.43 8.49 -12.75
C ALA A 304 -20.52 8.99 -11.62
N ILE A 305 -19.40 8.31 -11.38
CA ILE A 305 -18.44 8.63 -10.31
C ILE A 305 -17.50 9.77 -10.69
N ASP A 306 -17.18 9.95 -11.98
CA ASP A 306 -16.23 10.99 -12.41
C ASP A 306 -16.75 12.40 -12.06
N PRO A 307 -16.14 13.09 -11.09
CA PRO A 307 -16.59 14.42 -10.67
C PRO A 307 -16.48 15.46 -11.78
N TYR A 308 -15.67 15.23 -12.82
CA TYR A 308 -15.56 16.11 -13.97
C TYR A 308 -16.73 15.96 -14.96
N TYR A 309 -17.43 14.82 -14.95
CA TYR A 309 -18.58 14.61 -15.82
C TYR A 309 -19.72 15.59 -15.51
N TRP A 310 -19.97 15.85 -14.22
CA TRP A 310 -20.97 16.81 -13.76
C TRP A 310 -20.62 18.26 -14.14
N ARG A 311 -19.33 18.62 -14.18
CA ARG A 311 -18.88 19.97 -14.56
C ARG A 311 -19.08 20.25 -16.06
N ARG A 312 -18.91 19.27 -16.94
CA ARG A 312 -19.04 19.47 -18.39
C ARG A 312 -20.51 19.59 -18.83
N ARG A 313 -21.44 18.93 -18.14
CA ARG A 313 -22.87 18.94 -18.48
C ARG A 313 -23.59 20.24 -18.07
N GLY A 314 -23.04 20.99 -17.11
CA GLY A 314 -23.59 22.29 -16.68
C GLY A 314 -23.16 23.48 -17.56
N SER A 315 -22.08 23.35 -18.34
CA SER A 315 -21.52 24.48 -19.11
C SER A 315 -22.07 24.60 -20.54
N SER A 316 -22.79 23.61 -21.04
CA SER A 316 -23.25 23.55 -22.45
C SER A 316 -24.68 24.04 -22.68
N LYS A 317 -25.32 24.68 -21.69
CA LYS A 317 -26.70 25.20 -21.81
C LYS A 317 -26.86 26.73 -21.70
N SER A 318 -25.79 27.52 -21.74
CA SER A 318 -25.90 28.99 -21.61
C SER A 318 -25.36 29.81 -22.79
N SER A 319 -25.25 29.25 -23.99
CA SER A 319 -24.85 30.01 -25.18
C SER A 319 -25.72 29.69 -26.39
N SER A 320 -27.00 30.06 -26.31
CA SER A 320 -27.85 30.26 -27.49
C SER A 320 -29.17 30.93 -27.12
N GLU A 321 -29.13 32.17 -26.63
CA GLU A 321 -30.28 33.09 -26.71
C GLU A 321 -29.79 34.51 -26.39
N GLY A 322 -29.41 35.21 -27.45
CA GLY A 322 -28.93 36.59 -27.42
C GLY A 322 -29.25 37.24 -28.75
N THR A 323 -30.54 37.26 -29.08
CA THR A 323 -31.07 38.02 -30.21
C THR A 323 -30.88 39.51 -29.91
N SER A 324 -30.16 40.16 -30.81
CA SER A 324 -29.87 41.59 -30.85
C SER A 324 -31.13 42.42 -31.00
N THR A 325 -31.36 43.35 -30.07
CA THR A 325 -32.14 44.56 -30.32
C THR A 325 -31.36 45.79 -29.86
N THR A 326 -31.11 46.64 -30.84
CA THR A 326 -30.57 47.99 -30.78
C THR A 326 -31.56 48.95 -30.12
N GLY A 327 -31.07 49.87 -29.28
CA GLY A 327 -31.85 51.03 -28.83
C GLY A 327 -31.13 51.77 -27.71
N GLY A 328 -30.66 52.98 -27.99
CA GLY A 328 -29.82 53.78 -27.09
C GLY A 328 -30.56 54.56 -26.01
N GLY A 329 -29.79 55.39 -25.30
CA GLY A 329 -30.30 56.52 -24.52
C GLY A 329 -30.02 56.46 -23.02
N GLY A 330 -29.00 57.24 -22.59
CA GLY A 330 -29.09 58.19 -21.48
C GLY A 330 -29.35 57.72 -20.05
N GLY A 331 -28.40 58.08 -19.17
CA GLY A 331 -28.75 58.68 -17.87
C GLY A 331 -28.59 57.83 -16.61
N GLY A 332 -27.66 58.26 -15.75
CA GLY A 332 -27.95 58.52 -14.34
C GLY A 332 -28.00 57.36 -13.34
N GLY A 333 -26.98 57.30 -12.48
CA GLY A 333 -27.21 57.15 -11.03
C GLY A 333 -26.92 55.79 -10.39
N PRO A 334 -26.52 55.77 -9.10
CA PRO A 334 -25.82 54.64 -8.49
C PRO A 334 -26.78 53.73 -7.71
N GLY A 335 -26.69 52.42 -7.95
CA GLY A 335 -27.43 51.40 -7.21
C GLY A 335 -26.57 50.17 -7.04
N GLY A 336 -26.17 49.89 -5.81
CA GLY A 336 -25.37 48.72 -5.45
C GLY A 336 -26.20 47.44 -5.49
N ASP A 337 -25.67 46.41 -6.13
CA ASP A 337 -26.16 45.03 -6.04
C ASP A 337 -25.49 44.29 -4.86
N PRO A 338 -26.25 43.82 -3.84
CA PRO A 338 -25.67 43.12 -2.68
C PRO A 338 -25.40 41.62 -2.88
N TRP A 339 -25.59 41.06 -4.08
CA TRP A 339 -25.61 39.60 -4.27
C TRP A 339 -24.53 39.03 -5.19
N ARG A 340 -23.32 39.63 -5.18
CA ARG A 340 -22.13 38.90 -5.64
C ARG A 340 -21.81 37.78 -4.66
N ARG A 341 -22.31 36.58 -4.95
CA ARG A 341 -21.86 35.34 -4.30
C ARG A 341 -20.33 35.26 -4.45
N PRO A 342 -19.59 35.02 -3.36
CA PRO A 342 -18.14 34.85 -3.45
C PRO A 342 -17.87 33.67 -4.37
N GLY A 343 -17.08 33.91 -5.43
CA GLY A 343 -16.55 32.85 -6.26
C GLY A 343 -15.80 31.89 -5.34
N VAL A 344 -16.38 30.72 -5.11
CA VAL A 344 -15.69 29.62 -4.44
C VAL A 344 -14.57 29.24 -5.39
N ALA A 345 -13.36 29.72 -5.10
CA ALA A 345 -12.14 29.23 -5.70
C ALA A 345 -12.04 27.75 -5.33
N PHE A 346 -12.58 26.89 -6.20
CA PHE A 346 -12.47 25.45 -6.04
C PHE A 346 -11.00 25.10 -6.22
N VAL A 347 -10.38 24.77 -5.09
CA VAL A 347 -9.08 24.15 -4.99
C VAL A 347 -9.05 22.98 -5.97
N ARG A 348 -8.14 23.04 -6.94
CA ARG A 348 -7.81 21.89 -7.81
C ARG A 348 -7.63 20.66 -6.91
N PRO A 349 -8.00 19.43 -7.33
CA PRO A 349 -7.48 18.25 -6.68
C PRO A 349 -5.96 18.29 -6.85
N ALA A 350 -5.29 18.85 -5.85
CA ALA A 350 -3.87 18.80 -5.75
C ALA A 350 -3.55 17.32 -5.56
N TYR A 351 -2.86 16.75 -6.54
CA TYR A 351 -1.75 15.87 -6.22
C TYR A 351 -0.91 16.66 -5.21
N TYR A 352 -1.13 16.41 -3.93
CA TYR A 352 -0.35 17.03 -2.88
C TYR A 352 1.00 16.31 -2.89
N PRO A 353 2.10 16.97 -3.31
CA PRO A 353 3.40 16.50 -2.87
C PRO A 353 3.44 16.59 -1.34
N PRO A 354 4.04 15.61 -0.64
CA PRO A 354 4.15 15.69 0.80
C PRO A 354 5.11 16.84 1.14
N GLY A 355 4.63 17.87 1.84
CA GLY A 355 5.52 18.83 2.52
C GLY A 355 5.29 20.33 2.33
N ARG A 356 4.05 20.81 2.16
CA ARG A 356 3.77 22.22 2.54
C ARG A 356 3.20 22.26 3.96
N VAL A 357 4.11 22.45 4.92
CA VAL A 357 3.78 22.91 6.28
C VAL A 357 3.09 24.27 6.14
N PHE A 358 1.84 24.35 6.59
CA PHE A 358 1.13 25.62 6.72
C PHE A 358 1.85 26.49 7.74
N GLY A 359 2.23 27.70 7.32
CA GLY A 359 2.77 28.72 8.21
C GLY A 359 1.74 29.16 9.26
N THR A 360 2.27 29.54 10.42
CA THR A 360 1.60 30.09 11.60
C THR A 360 0.76 31.33 11.32
N PRO A 361 -0.21 31.67 12.20
CA PRO A 361 -1.25 32.65 11.89
C PRO A 361 -0.78 34.10 12.05
N PHE A 362 -1.33 34.95 11.16
CA PHE A 362 -1.71 36.35 11.34
C PHE A 362 -0.91 37.24 12.30
N SER A 363 -0.12 38.14 11.72
CA SER A 363 0.25 39.43 12.33
C SER A 363 -0.60 40.53 11.66
N PRO A 364 -1.28 41.43 12.41
CA PRO A 364 -2.13 42.46 11.81
C PRO A 364 -1.30 43.59 11.20
N GLY A 365 -1.86 44.19 10.14
CA GLY A 365 -1.16 45.05 9.20
C GLY A 365 -0.79 46.46 9.71
N GLY A 366 0.23 47.02 9.05
CA GLY A 366 0.51 48.45 8.99
C GLY A 366 0.65 48.88 7.52
N PRO A 367 0.23 50.11 7.14
CA PRO A 367 0.26 50.57 5.77
C PRO A 367 1.69 50.80 5.27
N ARG A 368 1.99 50.30 4.06
CA ARG A 368 3.26 50.50 3.37
C ARG A 368 3.31 51.90 2.77
N GLY A 369 4.28 52.70 3.20
CA GLY A 369 4.64 53.97 2.57
C GLY A 369 5.28 53.78 1.18
N PRO A 370 5.32 54.84 0.35
CA PRO A 370 5.85 54.80 -1.01
C PRO A 370 7.38 54.59 -1.04
N PRO A 371 7.91 53.99 -2.12
CA PRO A 371 9.33 53.71 -2.26
C PRO A 371 10.16 54.98 -2.53
N PRO A 372 11.41 55.07 -2.03
CA PRO A 372 12.32 56.15 -2.39
C PRO A 372 12.86 55.99 -3.82
N PRO A 373 13.15 57.11 -4.52
CA PRO A 373 13.71 57.08 -5.87
C PRO A 373 15.24 57.01 -5.86
N GLY A 374 15.79 56.32 -6.87
CA GLY A 374 17.07 56.69 -7.51
C GLY A 374 18.37 56.35 -6.76
N GLY A 375 19.06 55.31 -7.21
CA GLY A 375 20.46 55.04 -6.88
C GLY A 375 21.21 54.48 -8.10
N ALA A 376 22.21 55.23 -8.55
CA ALA A 376 22.99 55.10 -9.78
C ALA A 376 23.79 53.79 -9.96
N PRO A 377 24.24 53.47 -11.19
CA PRO A 377 24.96 52.24 -11.50
C PRO A 377 26.44 52.30 -11.05
N ARG A 378 26.92 51.21 -10.42
CA ARG A 378 28.32 51.08 -9.99
C ARG A 378 29.13 50.27 -11.00
N VAL A 379 29.91 51.04 -11.76
CA VAL A 379 31.27 50.84 -12.28
C VAL A 379 31.87 49.42 -12.24
N VAL A 380 32.22 48.99 -13.46
CA VAL A 380 33.16 47.94 -13.86
C VAL A 380 34.54 48.15 -13.23
N THR A 381 35.12 47.10 -12.65
CA THR A 381 36.58 46.96 -12.59
C THR A 381 36.95 45.53 -12.99
N ALA A 382 37.74 45.45 -14.05
CA ALA A 382 38.47 44.28 -14.48
C ALA A 382 39.82 44.29 -13.78
N GLU A 383 40.25 43.17 -13.22
CA GLU A 383 41.67 42.89 -12.99
C GLU A 383 41.96 41.42 -13.32
N GLY A 384 43.05 41.27 -14.05
CA GLY A 384 43.50 40.05 -14.71
C GLY A 384 44.48 39.22 -13.86
N PRO A 385 45.35 38.41 -14.51
CA PRO A 385 45.74 37.10 -14.01
C PRO A 385 47.15 37.04 -13.43
N SER A 386 47.40 36.02 -12.60
CA SER A 386 48.74 35.46 -12.29
C SER A 386 48.52 34.01 -11.81
N SER A 387 48.89 32.97 -12.57
CA SER A 387 50.22 32.43 -12.86
C SER A 387 50.86 31.67 -11.69
N GLN A 388 51.21 30.40 -11.96
CA GLN A 388 52.32 29.61 -11.38
C GLN A 388 52.11 29.11 -9.93
N SER A 389 52.57 27.94 -9.50
CA SER A 389 53.31 26.84 -10.11
C SER A 389 53.40 25.68 -9.11
N SER A 390 53.62 24.48 -9.63
CA SER A 390 54.56 23.46 -9.12
C SER A 390 54.46 22.89 -7.68
N ALA A 391 54.22 21.57 -7.66
CA ALA A 391 55.16 20.55 -7.19
C ALA A 391 55.11 20.01 -5.74
N SER A 392 55.41 18.70 -5.71
CA SER A 392 55.92 17.86 -4.61
C SER A 392 54.89 17.43 -3.55
N SER A 393 54.91 16.25 -2.94
CA SER A 393 55.65 14.97 -3.11
C SER A 393 55.19 14.04 -1.96
N ALA A 394 55.21 12.72 -2.19
CA ALA A 394 55.53 11.63 -1.23
C ALA A 394 54.81 11.59 0.15
N ALA A 395 53.92 10.61 0.41
CA ALA A 395 54.19 9.29 1.03
C ALA A 395 54.22 9.32 2.60
N PRO A 396 54.29 8.19 3.34
CA PRO A 396 53.37 7.03 3.39
C PRO A 396 52.95 6.60 4.84
N ALA A 397 52.09 5.58 4.90
CA ALA A 397 51.99 4.44 5.85
C ALA A 397 52.30 4.57 7.37
N ALA A 398 51.33 4.13 8.19
CA ALA A 398 51.42 3.35 9.44
C ALA A 398 50.00 3.31 10.06
N ALA A 399 49.44 2.28 10.69
CA ALA A 399 49.87 0.92 11.07
C ALA A 399 48.59 0.06 11.20
#